data_AF-A0A3D2F7P6-F1
#
_entry.id   AF-A0A3D2F7P6-F1
#
_cell.length_a   1.000
_cell.length_b   1.000
_cell.length_c   1.000
_cell.angle_alpha   90.00
_cell.angle_beta   90.00
_cell.angle_gamma   90.00
#
_symmetry.space_group_name_H-M   'P 1'
#
loop_
_entity.id
_entity.type
_entity.pdbx_description
1 polymer ?
#
loop_
_entity_poly.entity_id
_entity_poly.type
_entity_poly.pdbx_seq_one_letter_code
_entity_poly.pdbx_strand_id
1 'polypeptide(L)'
;MHLHATDRVFPNSLTNAAQGTIFWDAQKSIWLFVMIAGGTAAIIFTPSLSGFMVFLGTIVITVCAGHSVGMHRLLIHKAFQTPKWLEYTLVWLGTLVGMAGPFGMIRAHDMRDWHQRQLICPPHPSHAAGFWRDAWWQMHCRFDLDNPPHFQIEPEIAKDPIYCWMERHWMVQQLAVAMPLFLLGGIGFVLWGVCLRVAISLNGHWLVGHFAHKTGHQGWTIKGLPVQGFNLRGLGLVTFGENWHSNHHAFPHSAQLGIEKGQLDPGYWFIKSLEAIGLANTILTPTDLPERDGLTRVA
;
A
#
# COMPACT_ATOMS: atom_id res chain seq x y z
N MET A 1 9.71 -25.89 -13.14
CA MET A 1 8.49 -25.08 -13.30
C MET A 1 8.95 -23.69 -13.70
N HIS A 2 8.46 -23.12 -14.81
CA HIS A 2 8.89 -21.79 -15.25
C HIS A 2 8.20 -20.74 -14.37
N LEU A 3 8.97 -19.96 -13.61
CA LEU A 3 8.45 -18.83 -12.82
C LEU A 3 8.39 -17.59 -13.71
N HIS A 4 7.38 -16.75 -13.51
CA HIS A 4 7.22 -15.50 -14.25
C HIS A 4 7.99 -14.38 -13.54
N ALA A 5 8.78 -13.61 -14.29
CA ALA A 5 9.39 -12.38 -13.79
C ALA A 5 8.37 -11.24 -13.75
N THR A 6 8.65 -10.24 -12.90
CA THR A 6 7.99 -8.93 -12.91
C THR A 6 9.05 -7.83 -12.96
N ASP A 7 8.65 -6.56 -12.97
CA ASP A 7 9.53 -5.40 -13.17
C ASP A 7 10.75 -5.37 -12.25
N ARG A 8 10.60 -5.85 -11.01
CA ARG A 8 11.66 -5.83 -9.97
C ARG A 8 12.00 -7.20 -9.40
N VAL A 9 11.36 -8.28 -9.89
CA VAL A 9 11.50 -9.63 -9.34
C VAL A 9 11.90 -10.61 -10.43
N PHE A 10 13.13 -11.09 -10.34
CA PHE A 10 13.78 -11.93 -11.35
C PHE A 10 14.09 -13.31 -10.78
N PRO A 11 13.24 -14.32 -11.01
CA PRO A 11 13.52 -15.70 -10.61
C PRO A 11 14.64 -16.31 -11.45
N ASN A 12 15.42 -17.21 -10.85
CA ASN A 12 16.42 -18.04 -11.52
C ASN A 12 16.05 -19.53 -11.41
N SER A 13 16.92 -20.42 -11.89
CA SER A 13 16.68 -21.87 -11.90
C SER A 13 16.57 -22.51 -10.50
N LEU A 14 17.07 -21.84 -9.46
CA LEU A 14 17.00 -22.30 -8.06
C LEU A 14 15.83 -21.67 -7.30
N THR A 15 15.25 -20.58 -7.81
CA THR A 15 14.17 -19.86 -7.11
C THR A 15 12.96 -20.75 -6.85
N ASN A 16 12.40 -20.64 -5.64
CA ASN A 16 11.18 -21.34 -5.25
C ASN A 16 10.18 -20.34 -4.65
N ALA A 17 8.99 -20.22 -5.25
CA ALA A 17 7.95 -19.30 -4.81
C ALA A 17 7.06 -19.84 -3.67
N ALA A 18 7.18 -21.11 -3.31
CA ALA A 18 6.29 -21.78 -2.34
C ALA A 18 7.00 -22.15 -1.03
N GLN A 19 8.30 -22.41 -1.07
CA GLN A 19 9.09 -22.83 0.10
C GLN A 19 9.72 -21.65 0.81
N GLY A 20 9.36 -21.48 2.08
CA GLY A 20 9.89 -20.46 2.94
C GLY A 20 9.33 -20.59 4.36
N THR A 21 9.87 -19.78 5.26
CA THR A 21 9.51 -19.79 6.66
C THR A 21 8.93 -18.43 7.07
N ILE A 22 7.88 -18.48 7.90
CA ILE A 22 7.25 -17.28 8.46
C ILE A 22 7.91 -17.00 9.81
N PHE A 23 8.59 -15.86 9.91
CA PHE A 23 9.26 -15.42 11.12
C PHE A 23 8.54 -14.25 11.75
N TRP A 24 8.41 -14.27 13.08
CA TRP A 24 7.93 -13.12 13.83
C TRP A 24 8.90 -11.94 13.67
N ASP A 25 8.32 -10.75 13.42
CA ASP A 25 9.02 -9.48 13.32
C ASP A 25 8.67 -8.64 14.56
N ALA A 26 9.54 -8.71 15.58
CA ALA A 26 9.34 -8.03 16.84
C ALA A 26 9.23 -6.50 16.66
N GLN A 27 9.99 -5.92 15.72
CA GLN A 27 9.97 -4.48 15.48
C GLN A 27 8.60 -4.03 14.95
N LYS A 28 8.05 -4.73 13.95
CA LYS A 28 6.70 -4.45 13.44
C LYS A 28 5.62 -4.65 14.50
N SER A 29 5.70 -5.72 15.27
CA SER A 29 4.74 -5.99 16.35
C SER A 29 4.76 -4.89 17.41
N ILE A 30 5.93 -4.54 17.94
CA ILE A 30 6.05 -3.50 18.96
C ILE A 30 5.52 -2.17 18.41
N TRP A 31 5.90 -1.81 17.18
CA TRP A 31 5.40 -0.60 16.53
C TRP A 31 3.87 -0.57 16.45
N LEU A 32 3.25 -1.61 15.90
CA LEU A 32 1.79 -1.69 15.77
C LEU A 32 1.11 -1.67 17.14
N PHE A 33 1.60 -2.42 18.13
CA PHE A 33 1.01 -2.44 19.46
C PHE A 33 1.11 -1.09 20.18
N VAL A 34 2.23 -0.39 20.06
CA VAL A 34 2.38 0.97 20.62
C VAL A 34 1.38 1.92 19.97
N MET A 35 1.20 1.86 18.65
CA MET A 35 0.24 2.70 17.93
C MET A 35 -1.20 2.37 18.30
N ILE A 36 -1.55 1.09 18.42
CA ILE A 36 -2.88 0.66 18.89
C ILE A 36 -3.14 1.12 20.32
N ALA A 37 -2.18 0.92 21.22
CA ALA A 37 -2.31 1.34 22.62
C ALA A 37 -2.48 2.86 22.73
N GLY A 38 -1.66 3.63 21.99
CA GLY A 38 -1.79 5.09 21.94
C GLY A 38 -3.10 5.55 21.32
N GLY A 39 -3.56 4.93 20.23
CA GLY A 39 -4.84 5.23 19.60
C GLY A 39 -6.04 4.90 20.49
N THR A 40 -5.95 3.79 21.24
CA THR A 40 -6.96 3.41 22.25
C THR A 40 -6.98 4.42 23.39
N ALA A 41 -5.81 4.83 23.87
CA ALA A 41 -5.70 5.89 24.86
C ALA A 41 -6.28 7.23 24.36
N ALA A 42 -6.14 7.53 23.07
CA ALA A 42 -6.72 8.72 22.44
C ALA A 42 -8.24 8.76 22.65
N ILE A 43 -8.91 7.64 22.37
CA ILE A 43 -10.37 7.48 22.43
C ILE A 43 -10.87 7.48 23.88
N ILE A 44 -10.17 6.79 24.79
CA ILE A 44 -10.62 6.61 26.17
C ILE A 44 -10.31 7.83 27.04
N PHE A 45 -9.07 8.34 26.97
CA PHE A 45 -8.58 9.34 27.92
C PHE A 45 -8.56 10.76 27.35
N THR A 46 -8.57 10.93 26.03
CA THR A 46 -8.57 12.24 25.37
C THR A 46 -9.69 12.42 24.33
N PRO A 47 -10.94 11.97 24.58
CA PRO A 47 -12.02 12.12 23.61
C PRO A 47 -12.28 13.61 23.34
N SER A 48 -12.16 14.02 22.09
CA SER A 48 -12.42 15.40 21.68
C SER A 48 -12.77 15.48 20.20
N LEU A 49 -13.69 16.39 19.86
CA LEU A 49 -14.04 16.65 18.46
C LEU A 49 -12.82 17.18 17.68
N SER A 50 -12.03 18.06 18.30
CA SER A 50 -10.81 18.59 17.69
C SER A 50 -9.76 17.50 17.43
N GLY A 51 -9.55 16.58 18.37
CA GLY A 51 -8.68 15.41 18.16
C GLY A 51 -9.19 14.51 17.02
N PHE A 52 -10.50 14.26 16.97
CA PHE A 52 -11.09 13.51 15.85
C PHE A 52 -10.89 14.21 14.50
N MET A 53 -11.05 15.53 14.43
CA MET A 53 -10.79 16.30 13.21
C MET A 53 -9.31 16.28 12.80
N VAL A 54 -8.39 16.30 13.76
CA VAL A 54 -6.95 16.10 13.51
C VAL A 54 -6.70 14.72 12.92
N PHE A 55 -7.29 13.67 13.49
CA PHE A 55 -7.22 12.31 12.92
C PHE A 55 -7.77 12.28 11.49
N LEU A 56 -8.95 12.85 11.23
CA LEU A 56 -9.54 12.88 9.89
C LEU A 56 -8.67 13.64 8.87
N GLY A 57 -8.15 14.81 9.24
CA GLY A 57 -7.28 15.58 8.35
C GLY A 57 -5.98 14.83 8.04
N THR A 58 -5.33 14.30 9.06
CA THR A 58 -4.06 13.58 8.90
C THR A 58 -4.23 12.24 8.17
N ILE A 59 -5.33 11.50 8.37
CA ILE A 59 -5.56 10.24 7.65
C ILE A 59 -5.89 10.48 6.18
N VAL A 60 -6.69 11.49 5.84
CA VAL A 60 -6.97 11.84 4.43
C VAL A 60 -5.68 12.23 3.72
N ILE A 61 -4.85 13.08 4.33
CA ILE A 61 -3.57 13.51 3.74
C ILE A 61 -2.62 12.32 3.55
N THR A 62 -2.42 11.52 4.60
CA THR A 62 -1.42 10.44 4.55
C THR A 62 -1.88 9.23 3.73
N VAL A 63 -3.15 8.86 3.74
CA VAL A 63 -3.65 7.69 3.00
C VAL A 63 -3.99 8.03 1.55
N CYS A 64 -4.66 9.15 1.28
CA CYS A 64 -5.00 9.55 -0.09
C CYS A 64 -3.75 10.05 -0.83
N ALA A 65 -3.20 11.20 -0.43
CA ALA A 65 -2.07 11.80 -1.13
C ALA A 65 -0.79 10.99 -0.91
N GLY A 66 -0.58 10.48 0.30
CA GLY A 66 0.61 9.74 0.66
C GLY A 66 0.64 8.32 0.11
N HIS A 67 -0.18 7.42 0.65
CA HIS A 67 -0.10 6.01 0.31
C HIS A 67 -0.68 5.70 -1.07
N SER A 68 -1.94 6.05 -1.32
CA SER A 68 -2.62 5.73 -2.60
C SER A 68 -1.93 6.43 -3.78
N VAL A 69 -1.69 7.73 -3.67
CA VAL A 69 -1.12 8.51 -4.79
C VAL A 69 0.41 8.46 -4.82
N GLY A 70 1.08 8.79 -3.71
CA GLY A 70 2.54 8.88 -3.66
C GLY A 70 3.27 7.53 -3.67
N MET A 71 2.94 6.65 -2.73
CA MET A 71 3.63 5.37 -2.57
C MET A 71 3.20 4.37 -3.64
N HIS A 72 1.90 4.20 -3.83
CA HIS A 72 1.34 3.15 -4.67
C HIS A 72 1.35 3.52 -6.16
N ARG A 73 0.57 4.54 -6.57
CA ARG A 73 0.45 4.90 -8.00
C ARG A 73 1.72 5.55 -8.56
N LEU A 74 2.35 6.46 -7.83
CA LEU A 74 3.53 7.20 -8.30
C LEU A 74 4.82 6.39 -8.18
N LEU A 75 5.23 5.99 -6.98
CA LEU A 75 6.54 5.37 -6.77
C LEU A 75 6.59 3.90 -7.22
N ILE A 76 5.66 3.07 -6.77
CA ILE A 76 5.66 1.63 -7.06
C ILE A 76 5.31 1.37 -8.52
N HIS A 77 4.17 1.91 -8.98
CA HIS A 77 3.60 1.62 -10.30
C HIS A 77 3.97 2.61 -11.40
N LYS A 78 4.61 3.74 -11.08
CA LYS A 78 5.04 4.74 -12.08
C LYS A 78 3.91 5.18 -13.02
N ALA A 79 2.69 5.28 -12.48
CA ALA A 79 1.47 5.52 -13.25
C ALA A 79 1.32 6.97 -13.77
N PHE A 80 2.13 7.89 -13.23
CA PHE A 80 2.19 9.28 -13.66
C PHE A 80 3.52 9.89 -13.21
N GLN A 81 3.81 11.12 -13.67
CA GLN A 81 5.04 11.84 -13.31
C GLN A 81 4.69 13.18 -12.65
N THR A 82 5.56 13.63 -11.74
CA THR A 82 5.46 14.94 -11.07
C THR A 82 6.84 15.59 -10.93
N PRO A 83 6.94 16.89 -10.66
CA PRO A 83 8.20 17.50 -10.24
C PRO A 83 8.76 16.81 -8.98
N LYS A 84 10.07 16.62 -8.91
CA LYS A 84 10.71 15.78 -7.89
C LYS A 84 10.40 16.19 -6.45
N TRP A 85 10.27 17.48 -6.16
CA TRP A 85 9.89 17.96 -4.82
C TRP A 85 8.50 17.45 -4.40
N LEU A 86 7.56 17.37 -5.35
CA LEU A 86 6.21 16.90 -5.10
C LEU A 86 6.21 15.37 -4.96
N GLU A 87 6.95 14.67 -5.81
CA GLU A 87 7.16 13.22 -5.68
C GLU A 87 7.69 12.87 -4.28
N TYR A 88 8.76 13.52 -3.82
CA TYR A 88 9.27 13.32 -2.47
C TYR A 88 8.24 13.65 -1.40
N THR A 89 7.47 14.74 -1.55
CA THR A 89 6.44 15.10 -0.59
C THR A 89 5.36 14.01 -0.49
N LEU A 90 4.86 13.51 -1.62
CA LEU A 90 3.84 12.48 -1.66
C LEU A 90 4.37 11.15 -1.12
N VAL A 91 5.58 10.73 -1.48
CA VAL A 91 6.21 9.51 -0.95
C VAL A 91 6.49 9.62 0.55
N TRP A 92 6.90 10.80 1.03
CA TRP A 92 7.07 11.07 2.46
C TRP A 92 5.76 10.93 3.23
N LEU A 93 4.67 11.52 2.72
CA LEU A 93 3.33 11.34 3.29
C LEU A 93 2.92 9.85 3.30
N GLY A 94 3.30 9.08 2.28
CA GLY A 94 3.09 7.63 2.24
C GLY A 94 3.91 6.87 3.30
N THR A 95 5.14 7.32 3.55
CA THR A 95 5.99 6.80 4.64
C THR A 95 5.35 7.05 6.01
N LEU A 96 4.68 8.20 6.19
CA LEU A 96 3.97 8.51 7.42
C LEU A 96 2.78 7.58 7.69
N VAL A 97 2.27 6.80 6.73
CA VAL A 97 1.28 5.75 7.03
C VAL A 97 1.81 4.72 8.04
N GLY A 98 3.13 4.56 8.12
CA GLY A 98 3.79 3.81 9.18
C GLY A 98 3.83 2.30 8.95
N MET A 99 3.78 1.86 7.69
CA MET A 99 3.94 0.45 7.30
C MET A 99 5.40 0.08 7.07
N ALA A 100 6.10 0.88 6.27
CA ALA A 100 7.52 0.78 5.97
C ALA A 100 8.00 2.08 5.31
N GLY A 101 9.31 2.19 5.10
CA GLY A 101 9.85 3.18 4.17
C GLY A 101 9.63 2.81 2.69
N PRO A 102 10.09 3.66 1.76
CA PRO A 102 9.88 3.48 0.33
C PRO A 102 10.36 2.12 -0.20
N PHE A 103 11.55 1.66 0.20
CA PHE A 103 12.11 0.41 -0.32
C PHE A 103 11.42 -0.81 0.29
N GLY A 104 11.10 -0.76 1.58
CA GLY A 104 10.30 -1.77 2.25
C GLY A 104 8.91 -1.92 1.63
N MET A 105 8.26 -0.80 1.29
CA MET A 105 6.96 -0.79 0.61
C MET A 105 7.02 -1.36 -0.81
N ILE A 106 7.99 -0.93 -1.64
CA ILE A 106 8.19 -1.49 -2.98
C ILE A 106 8.42 -3.01 -2.89
N ARG A 107 9.29 -3.46 -1.99
CA ARG A 107 9.56 -4.88 -1.80
C ARG A 107 8.33 -5.67 -1.36
N ALA A 108 7.60 -5.20 -0.35
CA ALA A 108 6.42 -5.90 0.15
C ALA A 108 5.34 -6.02 -0.92
N HIS A 109 5.12 -4.94 -1.68
CA HIS A 109 4.15 -4.88 -2.77
C HIS A 109 4.54 -5.81 -3.92
N ASP A 110 5.73 -5.64 -4.47
CA ASP A 110 6.15 -6.34 -5.70
C ASP A 110 6.40 -7.83 -5.45
N MET A 111 6.88 -8.20 -4.26
CA MET A 111 6.98 -9.62 -3.89
C MET A 111 5.60 -10.26 -3.76
N ARG A 112 4.60 -9.59 -3.17
CA ARG A 112 3.23 -10.12 -3.09
C ARG A 112 2.68 -10.35 -4.50
N ASP A 113 2.76 -9.33 -5.35
CA ASP A 113 2.25 -9.41 -6.73
C ASP A 113 2.98 -10.49 -7.53
N TRP A 114 4.29 -10.62 -7.37
CA TRP A 114 5.06 -11.70 -7.98
C TRP A 114 4.56 -13.08 -7.53
N HIS A 115 4.38 -13.33 -6.23
CA HIS A 115 3.87 -14.60 -5.72
C HIS A 115 2.48 -14.94 -6.27
N GLN A 116 1.57 -13.95 -6.29
CA GLN A 116 0.19 -14.13 -6.76
C GLN A 116 0.11 -14.42 -8.27
N ARG A 117 1.16 -14.09 -9.02
CA ARG A 117 1.29 -14.37 -10.46
C ARG A 117 1.96 -15.72 -10.78
N GLN A 118 2.45 -16.46 -9.79
CA GLN A 118 3.02 -17.79 -10.01
C GLN A 118 1.94 -18.87 -10.04
N LEU A 119 2.26 -20.05 -10.57
CA LEU A 119 1.34 -21.20 -10.58
C LEU A 119 0.96 -21.68 -9.16
N ILE A 120 1.86 -21.51 -8.20
CA ILE A 120 1.66 -21.84 -6.79
C ILE A 120 1.96 -20.59 -5.98
N CYS A 121 0.97 -20.14 -5.20
CA CYS A 121 1.12 -19.02 -4.29
C CYS A 121 0.90 -19.51 -2.84
N PRO A 122 1.88 -19.38 -1.94
CA PRO A 122 1.74 -19.85 -0.57
C PRO A 122 0.69 -19.05 0.22
N PRO A 123 0.19 -19.55 1.36
CA PRO A 123 -0.94 -18.94 2.05
C PRO A 123 -0.70 -17.53 2.60
N HIS A 124 0.56 -17.14 2.83
CA HIS A 124 0.95 -15.81 3.31
C HIS A 124 0.69 -14.72 2.24
N PRO A 125 1.34 -14.72 1.06
CA PRO A 125 1.09 -13.70 0.03
C PRO A 125 -0.28 -13.82 -0.64
N SER A 126 -0.95 -14.97 -0.59
CA SER A 126 -2.31 -15.15 -1.15
C SER A 126 -3.44 -14.77 -0.18
N HIS A 127 -3.14 -14.41 1.07
CA HIS A 127 -4.14 -14.22 2.12
C HIS A 127 -5.06 -15.46 2.36
N ALA A 128 -4.53 -16.66 2.10
CA ALA A 128 -5.27 -17.92 2.21
C ALA A 128 -5.15 -18.59 3.59
N ALA A 129 -4.43 -17.99 4.54
CA ALA A 129 -4.17 -18.54 5.87
C ALA A 129 -5.39 -18.57 6.83
N GLY A 130 -6.50 -17.93 6.44
CA GLY A 130 -7.68 -17.69 7.30
C GLY A 130 -7.55 -16.41 8.12
N PHE A 131 -8.68 -15.78 8.48
CA PHE A 131 -8.71 -14.39 8.97
C PHE A 131 -7.71 -14.07 10.09
N TRP A 132 -7.75 -14.77 11.22
CA TRP A 132 -6.87 -14.48 12.36
C TRP A 132 -5.39 -14.79 12.12
N ARG A 133 -5.13 -15.88 11.40
CA ARG A 133 -3.75 -16.28 11.08
C ARG A 133 -3.15 -15.32 10.05
N ASP A 134 -3.93 -14.91 9.06
CA ASP A 134 -3.54 -13.91 8.08
C ASP A 134 -3.28 -12.55 8.74
N ALA A 135 -4.16 -12.11 9.66
CA ALA A 135 -3.94 -10.91 10.46
C ALA A 135 -2.58 -10.94 11.15
N TRP A 136 -2.29 -12.05 11.83
CA TRP A 136 -1.02 -12.23 12.50
C TRP A 136 0.16 -12.22 11.53
N TRP A 137 0.07 -13.00 10.45
CA TRP A 137 1.14 -13.15 9.47
C TRP A 137 1.48 -11.87 8.70
N GLN A 138 0.47 -11.11 8.29
CA GLN A 138 0.66 -9.91 7.48
C GLN A 138 1.12 -8.71 8.33
N MET A 139 0.65 -8.60 9.58
CA MET A 139 0.94 -7.44 10.43
C MET A 139 2.12 -7.65 11.38
N HIS A 140 2.48 -8.89 11.70
CA HIS A 140 3.50 -9.21 12.71
C HIS A 140 4.62 -10.10 12.22
N CYS A 141 4.55 -10.65 11.01
CA CYS A 141 5.58 -11.55 10.50
C CYS A 141 6.21 -11.06 9.19
N ARG A 142 7.30 -11.71 8.82
CA ARG A 142 7.86 -11.71 7.47
C ARG A 142 7.87 -13.13 6.92
N PHE A 143 7.80 -13.25 5.61
CA PHE A 143 7.90 -14.52 4.90
C PHE A 143 9.23 -14.56 4.14
N ASP A 144 10.16 -15.37 4.64
CA ASP A 144 11.50 -15.49 4.08
C ASP A 144 11.55 -16.79 3.26
N LEU A 145 11.70 -16.66 1.94
CA LEU A 145 11.85 -17.80 1.04
C LEU A 145 13.20 -18.49 1.25
N ASP A 146 13.21 -19.81 1.17
CA ASP A 146 14.45 -20.59 1.29
C ASP A 146 15.37 -20.32 0.08
N ASN A 147 14.77 -20.13 -1.10
CA ASN A 147 15.45 -19.79 -2.34
C ASN A 147 14.74 -18.60 -3.03
N PRO A 148 15.02 -17.35 -2.61
CA PRO A 148 14.31 -16.18 -3.11
C PRO A 148 14.70 -15.83 -4.56
N PRO A 149 13.83 -15.13 -5.31
CA PRO A 149 14.21 -14.48 -6.56
C PRO A 149 15.21 -13.34 -6.31
N HIS A 150 15.91 -12.92 -7.36
CA HIS A 150 16.67 -11.66 -7.30
C HIS A 150 15.68 -10.49 -7.32
N PHE A 151 15.76 -9.64 -6.29
CA PHE A 151 14.94 -8.44 -6.18
C PHE A 151 15.79 -7.20 -6.41
N GLN A 152 15.41 -6.37 -7.38
CA GLN A 152 16.19 -5.19 -7.78
C GLN A 152 15.30 -3.95 -7.94
N ILE A 153 15.52 -2.95 -7.10
CA ILE A 153 14.98 -1.60 -7.28
C ILE A 153 15.88 -0.86 -8.28
N GLU A 154 15.27 -0.02 -9.09
CA GLU A 154 15.96 0.76 -10.11
C GLU A 154 17.03 1.66 -9.48
N PRO A 155 18.24 1.75 -10.07
CA PRO A 155 19.36 2.47 -9.48
C PRO A 155 19.05 3.93 -9.12
N GLU A 156 18.21 4.61 -9.91
CA GLU A 156 17.79 5.99 -9.68
C GLU A 156 16.94 6.16 -8.41
N ILE A 157 16.21 5.12 -7.97
CA ILE A 157 15.45 5.12 -6.71
C ILE A 157 16.35 4.60 -5.58
N ALA A 158 17.05 3.48 -5.81
CA ALA A 158 17.84 2.79 -4.80
C ALA A 158 19.05 3.61 -4.30
N LYS A 159 19.61 4.50 -5.13
CA LYS A 159 20.76 5.35 -4.79
C LYS A 159 20.35 6.79 -4.44
N ASP A 160 19.07 7.13 -4.48
CA ASP A 160 18.59 8.46 -4.13
C ASP A 160 18.78 8.69 -2.62
N PRO A 161 19.52 9.74 -2.20
CA PRO A 161 19.81 9.98 -0.79
C PRO A 161 18.55 10.32 0.02
N ILE A 162 17.54 10.93 -0.60
CA ILE A 162 16.29 11.28 0.06
C ILE A 162 15.48 10.01 0.33
N TYR A 163 15.37 9.10 -0.65
CA TYR A 163 14.70 7.82 -0.40
C TYR A 163 15.46 6.94 0.60
N CYS A 164 16.80 6.94 0.56
CA CYS A 164 17.62 6.27 1.57
C CYS A 164 17.35 6.81 2.99
N TRP A 165 17.20 8.14 3.13
CA TRP A 165 16.87 8.77 4.40
C TRP A 165 15.46 8.42 4.85
N MET A 166 14.47 8.47 3.94
CA MET A 166 13.08 8.10 4.24
C MET A 166 12.98 6.64 4.67
N GLU A 167 13.69 5.74 3.99
CA GLU A 167 13.74 4.31 4.31
C GLU A 167 14.31 4.08 5.70
N ARG A 168 15.47 4.67 6.00
CA ARG A 168 16.17 4.41 7.27
C ARG A 168 15.39 4.90 8.49
N HIS A 169 14.65 6.00 8.35
CA HIS A 169 14.03 6.69 9.49
C HIS A 169 12.51 6.66 9.45
N TRP A 170 11.89 5.72 8.73
CA TRP A 170 10.45 5.74 8.45
C TRP A 170 9.57 5.83 9.71
N MET A 171 9.96 5.17 10.81
CA MET A 171 9.26 5.25 12.10
C MET A 171 9.46 6.61 12.79
N VAL A 172 10.71 7.08 12.85
CA VAL A 172 11.08 8.32 13.57
C VAL A 172 10.48 9.55 12.90
N GLN A 173 10.20 9.49 11.60
CA GLN A 173 9.54 10.57 10.86
C GLN A 173 8.15 10.92 11.39
N GLN A 174 7.49 10.06 12.18
CA GLN A 174 6.27 10.45 12.90
C GLN A 174 6.48 11.66 13.82
N LEU A 175 7.70 11.91 14.31
CA LEU A 175 8.01 13.07 15.15
C LEU A 175 7.80 14.40 14.42
N ALA A 176 7.97 14.43 13.09
CA ALA A 176 7.71 15.62 12.29
C ALA A 176 6.22 16.03 12.30
N VAL A 177 5.32 15.06 12.52
CA VAL A 177 3.88 15.31 12.71
C VAL A 177 3.55 15.47 14.20
N ALA A 178 4.16 14.68 15.08
CA ALA A 178 3.88 14.70 16.51
C ALA A 178 4.24 16.05 17.16
N MET A 179 5.39 16.64 16.79
CA MET A 179 5.84 17.92 17.37
C MET A 179 4.83 19.07 17.16
N PRO A 180 4.40 19.40 15.93
CA PRO A 180 3.42 20.47 15.74
C PRO A 180 2.06 20.13 16.38
N LEU A 181 1.62 18.86 16.35
CA LEU A 181 0.38 18.45 17.02
C LEU A 181 0.44 18.63 18.53
N PHE A 182 1.58 18.30 19.14
CA PHE A 182 1.80 18.50 20.58
C PHE A 182 1.73 19.98 20.96
N LEU A 183 2.34 20.86 20.15
CA LEU A 183 2.29 22.30 20.40
C LEU A 183 0.88 22.89 20.26
N LEU A 184 0.04 22.32 19.37
CA LEU A 184 -1.30 22.83 19.09
C LEU A 184 -2.38 22.29 20.04
N GLY A 185 -2.27 21.05 20.49
CA GLY A 185 -3.31 20.40 21.30
C GLY A 185 -2.80 19.34 22.26
N GLY A 186 -1.52 19.41 22.62
CA GLY A 186 -0.88 18.54 23.59
C GLY A 186 -0.85 17.07 23.16
N ILE A 187 -0.69 16.20 24.15
CA ILE A 187 -0.58 14.75 23.92
C ILE A 187 -1.83 14.17 23.24
N GLY A 188 -3.02 14.72 23.51
CA GLY A 188 -4.27 14.26 22.87
C GLY A 188 -4.18 14.34 21.34
N PHE A 189 -3.73 15.47 20.79
CA PHE A 189 -3.59 15.61 19.33
C PHE A 189 -2.56 14.64 18.74
N VAL A 190 -1.48 14.34 19.46
CA VAL A 190 -0.51 13.32 19.03
C VAL A 190 -1.13 11.93 19.02
N LEU A 191 -1.85 11.55 20.07
CA LEU A 191 -2.51 10.24 20.15
C LEU A 191 -3.54 10.06 19.03
N TRP A 192 -4.30 11.11 18.69
CA TRP A 192 -5.26 11.09 17.57
C TRP A 192 -4.57 11.11 16.19
N GLY A 193 -3.71 12.09 15.93
CA GLY A 193 -3.13 12.34 14.60
C GLY A 193 -1.94 11.45 14.24
N VAL A 194 -1.31 10.79 15.22
CA VAL A 194 -0.21 9.84 15.00
C VAL A 194 -0.65 8.43 15.36
N CYS A 195 -0.91 8.14 16.62
CA CYS A 195 -1.11 6.76 17.07
C CYS A 195 -2.38 6.14 16.47
N LEU A 196 -3.54 6.78 16.63
CA LEU A 196 -4.79 6.28 16.06
C LEU A 196 -4.73 6.23 14.53
N ARG A 197 -4.18 7.28 13.89
CA ARG A 197 -3.99 7.31 12.44
C ARG A 197 -3.16 6.13 11.93
N VAL A 198 -1.99 5.87 12.50
CA VAL A 198 -1.14 4.73 12.10
C VAL A 198 -1.86 3.41 12.37
N ALA A 199 -2.46 3.24 13.56
CA ALA A 199 -3.17 2.01 13.92
C ALA A 199 -4.30 1.69 12.94
N ILE A 200 -5.18 2.66 12.66
CA ILE A 200 -6.28 2.49 11.70
C ILE A 200 -5.75 2.26 10.29
N SER A 201 -4.68 2.95 9.89
CA SER A 201 -4.11 2.75 8.57
C SER A 201 -3.59 1.34 8.39
N LEU A 202 -2.74 0.82 9.30
CA LEU A 202 -2.16 -0.52 9.19
C LEU A 202 -3.25 -1.60 9.14
N ASN A 203 -4.22 -1.52 10.05
CA ASN A 203 -5.34 -2.46 10.08
C ASN A 203 -6.21 -2.34 8.82
N GLY A 204 -6.47 -1.11 8.35
CA GLY A 204 -7.25 -0.85 7.13
C GLY A 204 -6.61 -1.43 5.88
N HIS A 205 -5.30 -1.24 5.69
CA HIS A 205 -4.58 -1.81 4.54
C HIS A 205 -4.60 -3.34 4.57
N TRP A 206 -4.39 -3.94 5.75
CA TRP A 206 -4.51 -5.38 5.90
C TRP A 206 -5.93 -5.86 5.59
N LEU A 207 -6.98 -5.21 6.10
CA LEU A 207 -8.37 -5.58 5.83
C LEU A 207 -8.70 -5.53 4.34
N VAL A 208 -8.30 -4.46 3.64
CA VAL A 208 -8.47 -4.35 2.19
C VAL A 208 -7.75 -5.51 1.50
N GLY A 209 -6.46 -5.73 1.79
CA GLY A 209 -5.70 -6.83 1.20
C GLY A 209 -6.33 -8.21 1.46
N HIS A 210 -6.73 -8.48 2.70
CA HIS A 210 -7.35 -9.74 3.09
C HIS A 210 -8.63 -9.99 2.28
N PHE A 211 -9.60 -9.07 2.38
CA PHE A 211 -10.91 -9.27 1.75
C PHE A 211 -10.85 -9.19 0.23
N ALA A 212 -10.01 -8.32 -0.33
CA ALA A 212 -9.86 -8.19 -1.77
C ALA A 212 -9.19 -9.40 -2.43
N HIS A 213 -8.58 -10.31 -1.67
CA HIS A 213 -8.01 -11.57 -2.16
C HIS A 213 -8.83 -12.83 -1.78
N LYS A 214 -10.05 -12.68 -1.24
CA LYS A 214 -10.94 -13.82 -0.96
C LYS A 214 -11.84 -14.15 -2.15
N THR A 215 -12.94 -13.43 -2.26
CA THR A 215 -14.01 -13.60 -3.24
C THR A 215 -14.81 -12.31 -3.29
N GLY A 216 -15.45 -12.02 -4.42
CA GLY A 216 -16.29 -10.84 -4.53
C GLY A 216 -16.56 -10.42 -5.97
N HIS A 217 -16.97 -9.17 -6.13
CA HIS A 217 -17.14 -8.55 -7.44
C HIS A 217 -15.79 -8.37 -8.13
N GLN A 218 -15.69 -8.64 -9.43
CA GLN A 218 -14.51 -8.34 -10.23
C GLN A 218 -14.97 -8.02 -11.66
N GLY A 219 -14.44 -6.94 -12.23
CA GLY A 219 -14.71 -6.60 -13.64
C GLY A 219 -13.75 -7.30 -14.60
N TRP A 220 -12.67 -7.87 -14.06
CA TRP A 220 -11.55 -8.41 -14.80
C TRP A 220 -11.00 -9.65 -14.11
N THR A 221 -10.55 -10.63 -14.89
CA THR A 221 -9.82 -11.82 -14.43
C THR A 221 -8.59 -12.05 -15.28
N ILE A 222 -7.60 -12.71 -14.71
CA ILE A 222 -6.42 -13.17 -15.45
C ILE A 222 -6.42 -14.69 -15.43
N LYS A 223 -6.63 -15.30 -16.60
CA LYS A 223 -6.73 -16.75 -16.74
C LYS A 223 -5.45 -17.43 -16.27
N GLY A 224 -5.60 -18.48 -15.47
CA GLY A 224 -4.48 -19.33 -15.01
C GLY A 224 -3.74 -18.82 -13.77
N LEU A 225 -4.10 -17.65 -13.21
CA LEU A 225 -3.55 -17.22 -11.92
C LEU A 225 -4.28 -17.89 -10.74
N PRO A 226 -3.56 -18.39 -9.73
CA PRO A 226 -4.16 -19.03 -8.56
C PRO A 226 -4.84 -18.03 -7.63
N VAL A 227 -4.49 -16.75 -7.72
CA VAL A 227 -5.06 -15.67 -6.91
C VAL A 227 -5.62 -14.61 -7.84
N GLN A 228 -6.88 -14.22 -7.61
CA GLN A 228 -7.51 -13.07 -8.27
C GLN A 228 -7.69 -11.93 -7.26
N GLY A 229 -7.77 -10.71 -7.77
CA GLY A 229 -8.19 -9.54 -6.99
C GLY A 229 -9.69 -9.30 -7.14
N PHE A 230 -10.35 -8.85 -6.09
CA PHE A 230 -11.77 -8.55 -6.05
C PHE A 230 -12.02 -7.12 -5.56
N ASN A 231 -12.98 -6.45 -6.18
CA ASN A 231 -13.43 -5.11 -5.83
C ASN A 231 -14.30 -5.15 -4.57
N LEU A 232 -13.92 -4.36 -3.55
CA LEU A 232 -14.72 -4.20 -2.33
C LEU A 232 -15.67 -3.00 -2.50
N ARG A 233 -16.86 -3.26 -3.06
CA ARG A 233 -17.84 -2.22 -3.40
C ARG A 233 -18.22 -1.37 -2.18
N GLY A 234 -18.42 -0.06 -2.39
CA GLY A 234 -18.82 0.89 -1.35
C GLY A 234 -17.67 1.48 -0.54
N LEU A 235 -16.44 0.98 -0.68
CA LEU A 235 -15.27 1.45 0.08
C LEU A 235 -14.43 2.52 -0.65
N GLY A 236 -14.85 2.97 -1.84
CA GLY A 236 -14.10 3.91 -2.68
C GLY A 236 -13.72 5.22 -1.99
N LEU A 237 -14.63 5.82 -1.22
CA LEU A 237 -14.35 7.05 -0.48
C LEU A 237 -13.39 6.83 0.71
N VAL A 238 -13.51 5.69 1.38
CA VAL A 238 -12.74 5.38 2.60
C VAL A 238 -11.31 4.96 2.26
N THR A 239 -11.15 4.23 1.17
CA THR A 239 -9.87 3.68 0.70
C THR A 239 -9.24 4.54 -0.40
N PHE A 240 -9.89 5.64 -0.78
CA PHE A 240 -9.45 6.54 -1.83
C PHE A 240 -9.23 5.86 -3.20
N GLY A 241 -9.99 4.79 -3.46
CA GLY A 241 -9.95 3.99 -4.71
C GLY A 241 -9.17 2.68 -4.60
N GLU A 242 -8.40 2.45 -3.53
CA GLU A 242 -7.60 1.23 -3.32
C GLU A 242 -8.45 -0.04 -3.18
N ASN A 243 -9.76 0.10 -2.90
CA ASN A 243 -10.71 -1.02 -2.86
C ASN A 243 -11.02 -1.62 -4.24
N TRP A 244 -10.71 -0.93 -5.34
CA TRP A 244 -10.93 -1.42 -6.72
C TRP A 244 -9.80 -2.38 -7.12
N HIS A 245 -9.60 -3.40 -6.30
CA HIS A 245 -8.43 -4.27 -6.34
C HIS A 245 -8.39 -5.16 -7.59
N SER A 246 -9.54 -5.62 -8.09
CA SER A 246 -9.61 -6.37 -9.35
C SER A 246 -9.10 -5.52 -10.52
N ASN A 247 -9.54 -4.26 -10.57
CA ASN A 247 -9.14 -3.32 -11.60
C ASN A 247 -7.64 -3.01 -11.51
N HIS A 248 -7.14 -2.80 -10.29
CA HIS A 248 -5.73 -2.60 -10.03
C HIS A 248 -4.88 -3.80 -10.50
N HIS A 249 -5.29 -5.01 -10.12
CA HIS A 249 -4.61 -6.24 -10.54
C HIS A 249 -4.66 -6.47 -12.04
N ALA A 250 -5.70 -6.00 -12.74
CA ALA A 250 -5.78 -6.02 -14.19
C ALA A 250 -4.79 -5.02 -14.83
N PHE A 251 -4.78 -3.78 -14.36
CA PHE A 251 -4.06 -2.64 -14.93
C PHE A 251 -3.12 -2.00 -13.88
N PRO A 252 -2.01 -2.65 -13.50
CA PRO A 252 -1.20 -2.23 -12.36
C PRO A 252 -0.59 -0.83 -12.53
N HIS A 253 -0.19 -0.46 -13.75
CA HIS A 253 0.37 0.85 -14.07
C HIS A 253 -0.67 1.95 -14.32
N SER A 254 -1.97 1.67 -14.14
CA SER A 254 -3.02 2.68 -14.31
C SER A 254 -3.09 3.58 -13.09
N ALA A 255 -3.10 4.90 -13.31
CA ALA A 255 -3.37 5.89 -12.28
C ALA A 255 -4.86 5.88 -11.87
N GLN A 256 -5.73 5.32 -12.71
CA GLN A 256 -7.16 5.18 -12.48
C GLN A 256 -7.47 3.75 -11.99
N LEU A 257 -7.86 3.62 -10.72
CA LEU A 257 -8.29 2.34 -10.13
C LEU A 257 -9.80 2.15 -10.29
N GLY A 258 -10.59 3.22 -10.15
CA GLY A 258 -12.02 3.22 -10.44
C GLY A 258 -12.31 3.32 -11.94
N ILE A 259 -12.40 2.19 -12.62
CA ILE A 259 -12.55 2.09 -14.09
C ILE A 259 -14.03 2.16 -14.51
N GLU A 260 -14.93 1.56 -13.72
CA GLU A 260 -16.34 1.39 -14.10
C GLU A 260 -17.23 2.51 -13.53
N LYS A 261 -18.39 2.71 -14.16
CA LYS A 261 -19.34 3.74 -13.75
C LYS A 261 -19.76 3.54 -12.28
N GLY A 262 -19.67 4.60 -11.49
CA GLY A 262 -20.01 4.59 -10.07
C GLY A 262 -18.88 4.13 -9.14
N GLN A 263 -17.71 3.77 -9.68
CA GLN A 263 -16.53 3.47 -8.89
C GLN A 263 -15.85 4.78 -8.46
N LEU A 264 -16.04 5.15 -7.19
CA LEU A 264 -15.45 6.35 -6.60
C LEU A 264 -13.95 6.13 -6.38
N ASP A 265 -13.12 7.01 -6.94
CA ASP A 265 -11.66 6.96 -6.85
C ASP A 265 -11.09 8.35 -6.53
N PRO A 266 -11.17 8.79 -5.26
CA PRO A 266 -10.61 10.06 -4.82
C PRO A 266 -9.10 10.23 -5.11
N GLY A 267 -8.32 9.14 -5.07
CA GLY A 267 -6.89 9.20 -5.41
C GLY A 267 -6.68 9.64 -6.86
N TYR A 268 -7.49 9.12 -7.80
CA TYR A 268 -7.43 9.54 -9.20
C TYR A 268 -7.91 10.98 -9.37
N TRP A 269 -8.97 11.39 -8.67
CA TRP A 269 -9.43 12.79 -8.70
C TRP A 269 -8.36 13.76 -8.20
N PHE A 270 -7.60 13.37 -7.17
CA PHE A 270 -6.47 14.15 -6.68
C PHE A 270 -5.37 14.26 -7.74
N ILE A 271 -5.01 13.17 -8.42
CA ILE A 271 -4.05 13.20 -9.54
C ILE A 271 -4.53 14.13 -10.66
N LYS A 272 -5.81 14.06 -11.07
CA LYS A 272 -6.38 14.96 -12.08
C LYS A 272 -6.42 16.42 -11.64
N SER A 273 -6.55 16.67 -10.33
CA SER A 273 -6.45 18.03 -9.78
C SER A 273 -5.02 18.56 -9.88
N LEU A 274 -4.00 17.72 -9.63
CA LEU A 274 -2.59 18.07 -9.83
C LEU A 274 -2.27 18.33 -11.30
N GLU A 275 -2.83 17.53 -12.21
CA GLU A 275 -2.69 17.73 -13.66
C GLU A 275 -3.27 19.08 -14.09
N ALA A 276 -4.47 19.42 -13.61
CA ALA A 276 -5.16 20.66 -13.97
C ALA A 276 -4.35 21.92 -13.59
N ILE A 277 -3.49 21.83 -12.56
CA ILE A 277 -2.58 22.91 -12.14
C ILE A 277 -1.14 22.72 -12.64
N GLY A 278 -0.89 21.75 -13.55
CA GLY A 278 0.41 21.53 -14.17
C GLY A 278 1.45 20.81 -13.31
N LEU A 279 1.04 20.19 -12.20
CA LEU A 279 1.93 19.46 -11.28
C LEU A 279 1.99 17.95 -11.51
N ALA A 280 1.13 17.40 -12.36
CA ALA A 280 1.19 16.01 -12.81
C ALA A 280 1.09 15.93 -14.34
N ASN A 281 1.80 14.98 -14.94
CA ASN A 281 1.74 14.70 -16.38
C ASN A 281 2.01 13.20 -16.65
N THR A 282 1.94 12.79 -17.93
CA THR A 282 2.17 11.40 -18.36
C THR A 282 1.30 10.40 -17.58
N ILE A 283 0.03 10.74 -17.39
CA ILE A 283 -0.90 9.94 -16.60
C ILE A 283 -1.38 8.76 -17.44
N LEU A 284 -1.04 7.56 -17.00
CA LEU A 284 -1.43 6.32 -17.64
C LEU A 284 -2.81 5.88 -17.13
N THR A 285 -3.67 5.48 -18.05
CA THR A 285 -4.97 4.87 -17.80
C THR A 285 -5.02 3.49 -18.46
N PRO A 286 -6.07 2.67 -18.24
CA PRO A 286 -6.12 1.32 -18.80
C PRO A 286 -5.94 1.26 -20.33
N THR A 287 -6.33 2.32 -21.05
CA THR A 287 -6.21 2.39 -22.52
C THR A 287 -4.78 2.68 -22.99
N ASP A 288 -3.91 3.17 -22.12
CA ASP A 288 -2.52 3.49 -22.44
C ASP A 288 -1.58 2.31 -22.19
N LEU A 289 -2.07 1.25 -21.53
CA LEU A 289 -1.28 0.08 -21.16
C LEU A 289 -1.28 -0.99 -22.26
N PRO A 290 -0.19 -1.76 -22.40
CA PRO A 290 -0.15 -2.87 -23.33
C PRO A 290 -1.19 -3.94 -22.95
N GLU A 291 -1.63 -4.70 -23.95
CA GLU A 291 -2.43 -5.88 -23.70
C GLU A 291 -1.71 -6.84 -22.75
N ARG A 292 -2.48 -7.44 -21.84
CA ARG A 292 -1.97 -8.35 -20.83
C ARG A 292 -2.48 -9.76 -21.11
N ASP A 293 -1.53 -10.69 -21.22
CA ASP A 293 -1.83 -12.10 -21.46
C ASP A 293 -2.83 -12.67 -20.44
N GLY A 294 -3.87 -13.31 -20.96
CA GLY A 294 -4.91 -13.96 -20.16
C GLY A 294 -5.91 -13.01 -19.49
N LEU A 295 -5.77 -11.69 -19.64
CA LEU A 295 -6.71 -10.71 -19.10
C LEU A 295 -8.05 -10.79 -19.85
N THR A 296 -9.15 -10.96 -19.11
CA THR A 296 -10.50 -11.09 -19.66
C THR A 296 -11.49 -10.27 -18.84
N ARG A 297 -12.37 -9.52 -19.51
CA ARG A 297 -13.50 -8.80 -18.88
C ARG A 297 -14.52 -9.82 -18.36
N VAL A 298 -14.97 -9.65 -17.12
CA VAL A 298 -16.02 -10.46 -16.50
C VAL A 298 -17.10 -9.50 -16.04
N ALA A 299 -18.32 -9.69 -16.52
CA ALA A 299 -19.42 -8.75 -16.33
C ALA A 299 -19.86 -8.63 -14.86
#